data_AF-D7VQ26-F1
#
_entry.id   AF-D7VQ26-F1
#
_cell.length_a   1.000
_cell.length_b   1.000
_cell.length_c   1.000
_cell.angle_alpha   90.00
_cell.angle_beta   90.00
_cell.angle_gamma   90.00
#
_symmetry.space_group_name_H-M   'P 1'
#
loop_
_entity.id
_entity.type
_entity.pdbx_description
1 polymer ?
#
loop_
_entity_poly.entity_id
_entity_poly.type
_entity_poly.pdbx_seq_one_letter_code
_entity_poly.pdbx_strand_id
1 'polypeptide(L)'
;MRIKKFLLLFVVITGCAAQKKGDFELKDLVSAGYEFEKEGNTNRIDYLYADGDFSYRPEEYKLLKRKAEEKRAGLSRKEYALHSLYIYKKTDIINQHYGEGKEGLDGRNRDLIAYIRYNANKMDICYIIEEGNVVYDVVTDQRENFEFEK
;
A
#
# COMPACT_ATOMS: atom_id res chain seq x y z
N MET A 1 -15.73 -58.13 -38.82
CA MET A 1 -15.14 -56.78 -39.03
C MET A 1 -15.18 -56.04 -37.70
N ARG A 2 -14.03 -55.85 -37.04
CA ARG A 2 -13.92 -55.27 -35.69
C ARG A 2 -13.94 -53.73 -35.77
N ILE A 3 -14.96 -53.07 -35.22
CA ILE A 3 -14.96 -51.62 -35.02
C ILE A 3 -14.56 -51.36 -33.57
N LYS A 4 -13.30 -50.96 -33.37
CA LYS A 4 -12.79 -50.46 -32.08
C LYS A 4 -13.48 -49.13 -31.80
N LYS A 5 -14.32 -49.07 -30.76
CA LYS A 5 -14.86 -47.79 -30.25
C LYS A 5 -13.76 -47.11 -29.44
N PHE A 6 -13.23 -46.03 -30.00
CA PHE A 6 -12.25 -45.16 -29.36
C PHE A 6 -12.93 -44.41 -28.21
N LEU A 7 -12.36 -44.55 -27.01
CA LEU A 7 -12.76 -43.84 -25.81
C LEU A 7 -12.18 -42.41 -25.91
N LEU A 8 -13.03 -41.38 -26.04
CA LEU A 8 -12.59 -39.99 -25.96
C LEU A 8 -12.82 -39.49 -24.53
N LEU A 9 -11.78 -39.53 -23.71
CA LEU A 9 -11.79 -38.98 -22.37
C LEU A 9 -11.61 -37.45 -22.47
N PHE A 10 -12.69 -36.69 -22.28
CA PHE A 10 -12.62 -35.24 -22.13
C PHE A 10 -12.05 -34.93 -20.74
N VAL A 11 -10.74 -34.72 -20.67
CA VAL A 11 -10.11 -34.09 -19.50
C VAL A 11 -10.43 -32.61 -19.58
N VAL A 12 -11.48 -32.18 -18.86
CA VAL A 12 -11.72 -30.76 -18.61
C VAL A 12 -10.68 -30.33 -17.58
N ILE A 13 -9.55 -29.82 -18.06
CA ILE A 13 -8.62 -29.07 -17.22
C ILE A 13 -9.32 -27.75 -16.92
N THR A 14 -10.09 -27.71 -15.84
CA THR A 14 -10.42 -26.43 -15.20
C THR A 14 -9.09 -25.84 -14.79
N GLY A 15 -8.53 -24.98 -15.63
CA GLY A 15 -7.44 -24.12 -15.25
C GLY A 15 -7.96 -23.30 -14.08
N CYS A 16 -7.59 -23.68 -12.86
CA CYS A 16 -7.53 -22.73 -11.77
C CYS A 16 -6.59 -21.64 -12.27
N ALA A 17 -7.14 -20.55 -12.80
CA ALA A 17 -6.42 -19.30 -12.87
C ALA A 17 -6.10 -18.98 -11.41
N ALA A 18 -4.91 -19.41 -10.98
CA ALA A 18 -4.36 -19.01 -9.70
C ALA A 18 -4.29 -17.49 -9.76
N GLN A 19 -5.27 -16.85 -9.10
CA GLN A 19 -5.32 -15.41 -8.97
C GLN A 19 -3.96 -14.98 -8.43
N LYS A 20 -3.19 -14.27 -9.26
CA LYS A 20 -1.84 -13.83 -8.90
C LYS A 20 -1.93 -13.11 -7.55
N LYS A 21 -1.06 -13.48 -6.60
CA LYS A 21 -0.84 -12.73 -5.35
C LYS A 21 -0.67 -11.24 -5.67
N GLY A 22 -1.18 -10.36 -4.79
CA GLY A 22 -1.20 -8.90 -4.91
C GLY A 22 -0.29 -8.31 -5.98
N ASP A 23 -0.89 -7.95 -7.11
CA ASP A 23 -0.20 -7.35 -8.26
C ASP A 23 -0.37 -5.83 -8.18
N PHE A 24 0.21 -5.22 -7.14
CA PHE A 24 0.25 -3.76 -7.02
C PHE A 24 1.66 -3.23 -6.84
N GLU A 25 1.89 -2.01 -7.31
CA GLU A 25 3.13 -1.26 -7.11
C GLU A 25 2.87 0.01 -6.28
N LEU A 26 3.88 0.49 -5.56
CA LEU A 26 3.79 1.78 -4.89
C LEU A 26 4.46 2.85 -5.75
N LYS A 27 3.66 3.81 -6.22
CA LYS A 27 4.11 4.91 -7.08
C LYS A 27 3.96 6.24 -6.36
N ASP A 28 4.87 7.16 -6.61
CA ASP A 28 4.83 8.49 -5.99
C ASP A 28 3.66 9.31 -6.56
N LEU A 29 2.88 9.93 -5.69
CA LEU A 29 1.93 10.99 -6.07
C LEU A 29 2.64 12.33 -6.21
N VAL A 30 3.65 12.57 -5.35
CA VAL A 30 4.44 13.80 -5.33
C VAL A 30 5.91 13.42 -5.38
N SER A 31 6.58 13.73 -6.49
CA SER A 31 7.90 13.17 -6.85
C SER A 31 9.06 13.52 -5.90
N ALA A 32 8.96 14.60 -5.11
CA ALA A 32 10.02 15.02 -4.20
C ALA A 32 9.80 14.56 -2.74
N GLY A 33 8.61 14.06 -2.39
CA GLY A 33 8.15 14.04 -1.01
C GLY A 33 8.03 15.46 -0.42
N TYR A 34 7.57 15.57 0.82
CA TYR A 34 7.42 16.83 1.55
C TYR A 34 8.31 16.81 2.80
N GLU A 35 9.29 17.71 2.85
CA GLU A 35 10.16 17.88 4.02
C GLU A 35 9.76 19.13 4.83
N PHE A 36 9.84 19.03 6.15
CA PHE A 36 9.54 20.15 7.05
C PHE A 36 10.30 20.06 8.37
N GLU A 37 10.57 21.20 8.98
CA GLU A 37 11.21 21.31 10.30
C GLU A 37 10.15 21.42 11.40
N LYS A 38 10.32 20.65 12.48
CA LYS A 38 9.50 20.77 13.68
C LYS A 38 10.35 20.48 14.92
N GLU A 39 10.31 21.37 15.90
CA GLU A 39 11.06 21.23 17.17
C GLU A 39 12.57 20.99 16.96
N GLY A 40 13.14 21.61 15.92
CA GLY A 40 14.56 21.46 15.56
C GLY A 40 14.92 20.16 14.85
N ASN A 41 13.92 19.36 14.46
CA ASN A 41 14.09 18.11 13.74
C ASN A 41 13.55 18.21 12.31
N THR A 42 14.31 17.67 11.36
CA THR A 42 13.83 17.46 9.98
C THR A 42 12.94 16.23 9.91
N ASN A 43 11.77 16.39 9.29
CA ASN A 43 10.79 15.34 9.05
C ASN A 43 10.48 15.23 7.56
N ARG A 44 9.96 14.08 7.14
CA ARG A 44 9.57 13.81 5.75
C ARG A 44 8.22 13.11 5.67
N ILE A 45 7.45 13.45 4.66
CA ILE A 45 6.23 12.74 4.25
C ILE A 45 6.36 12.38 2.78
N ASP A 46 6.17 11.11 2.43
CA ASP A 46 5.95 10.72 1.03
C ASP A 46 4.50 10.29 0.83
N TYR A 47 3.91 10.78 -0.25
CA TYR A 47 2.55 10.46 -0.67
C TYR A 47 2.64 9.51 -1.85
N LEU A 48 2.06 8.32 -1.69
CA LEU A 48 2.14 7.22 -2.64
C LEU A 48 0.74 6.77 -3.02
N TYR A 49 0.58 6.12 -4.17
CA TYR A 49 -0.61 5.33 -4.49
C TYR A 49 -0.24 3.90 -4.85
N ALA A 50 -1.14 2.97 -4.52
CA ALA A 50 -1.07 1.59 -4.96
C ALA A 50 -1.63 1.46 -6.38
N ASP A 51 -0.76 1.18 -7.36
CA ASP A 51 -1.15 0.91 -8.74
C ASP A 51 -1.35 -0.60 -8.92
N GLY A 52 -2.61 -1.03 -8.98
CA GLY A 52 -3.00 -2.43 -9.07
C GLY A 52 -3.97 -2.83 -7.96
N ASP A 53 -4.17 -4.15 -7.80
CA ASP A 53 -5.22 -4.68 -6.92
C ASP A 53 -4.68 -4.95 -5.51
N PHE A 54 -4.90 -4.00 -4.60
CA PHE A 54 -4.73 -4.24 -3.17
C PHE A 54 -6.00 -4.88 -2.59
N SER A 55 -5.83 -5.88 -1.72
CA SER A 55 -6.96 -6.50 -1.00
C SER A 55 -6.71 -6.51 0.51
N TYR A 56 -7.76 -6.36 1.31
CA TYR A 56 -7.67 -6.28 2.76
C TYR A 56 -7.48 -7.66 3.41
N ARG A 57 -6.31 -8.26 3.20
CA ARG A 57 -5.94 -9.58 3.74
C ARG A 57 -4.56 -9.55 4.39
N PRO A 58 -4.30 -10.35 5.44
CA PRO A 58 -3.02 -10.32 6.18
C PRO A 58 -1.77 -10.49 5.31
N GLU A 59 -1.83 -11.32 4.27
CA GLU A 59 -0.72 -11.51 3.32
C GLU A 59 -0.40 -10.25 2.50
N GLU A 60 -1.41 -9.46 2.17
CA GLU A 60 -1.24 -8.19 1.45
C GLU A 60 -0.69 -7.10 2.37
N TYR A 61 -1.00 -7.13 3.66
CA TYR A 61 -0.45 -6.19 4.63
C TYR A 61 1.08 -6.36 4.75
N LYS A 62 1.53 -7.62 4.78
CA LYS A 62 2.96 -7.96 4.77
C LYS A 62 3.63 -7.55 3.45
N LEU A 63 2.94 -7.73 2.33
CA LEU A 63 3.42 -7.30 1.02
C LEU A 63 3.55 -5.76 0.94
N LEU A 64 2.54 -5.03 1.43
CA LEU A 64 2.53 -3.57 1.49
C LEU A 64 3.67 -3.05 2.35
N LYS A 65 3.85 -3.60 3.57
CA LYS A 65 4.97 -3.26 4.45
C LYS A 65 6.31 -3.42 3.74
N ARG A 66 6.53 -4.57 3.08
CA ARG A 66 7.77 -4.83 2.34
C ARG A 66 7.98 -3.82 1.22
N LYS A 67 6.97 -3.54 0.40
CA LYS A 67 7.07 -2.56 -0.70
C LYS A 67 7.36 -1.14 -0.18
N ALA A 68 6.78 -0.77 0.96
CA ALA A 68 7.05 0.50 1.61
C ALA A 68 8.49 0.60 2.13
N GLU A 69 9.02 -0.49 2.71
CA GLU A 69 10.43 -0.57 3.13
C GLU A 69 11.38 -0.48 1.92
N GLU A 70 11.08 -1.18 0.82
CA GLU A 70 11.84 -1.10 -0.44
C GLU A 70 11.85 0.33 -1.00
N LYS A 71 10.68 0.99 -1.02
CA LYS A 71 10.55 2.38 -1.47
C LYS A 71 11.39 3.33 -0.61
N ARG A 72 11.32 3.18 0.71
CA ARG A 72 12.12 3.98 1.65
C ARG A 72 13.61 3.75 1.49
N ALA A 73 14.04 2.49 1.35
CA ALA A 73 15.45 2.14 1.20
C ALA A 73 16.08 2.72 -0.08
N GLY A 74 15.27 3.02 -1.11
CA GLY A 74 15.69 3.71 -2.32
C GLY A 74 15.92 5.22 -2.16
N LEU A 75 15.55 5.81 -1.02
CA LEU A 75 15.77 7.24 -0.74
C LEU A 75 17.17 7.51 -0.16
N SER A 76 17.59 8.76 -0.29
CA SER A 76 18.83 9.29 0.30
C SER A 76 18.99 8.88 1.78
N ARG A 77 20.24 8.62 2.22
CA ARG A 77 20.59 8.30 3.62
C ARG A 77 20.39 9.45 4.61
N LYS A 78 19.62 10.47 4.25
CA LYS A 78 19.27 11.56 5.16
C LYS A 78 18.48 10.97 6.32
N GLU A 79 18.94 11.24 7.54
CA GLU A 79 18.25 10.80 8.74
C GLU A 79 17.13 11.80 9.06
N TYR A 80 15.90 11.31 9.07
CA TYR A 80 14.73 12.09 9.51
C TYR A 80 14.34 11.63 10.91
N ALA A 81 13.92 12.58 11.75
CA ALA A 81 13.36 12.22 13.06
C ALA A 81 12.06 11.44 12.87
N LEU A 82 11.15 11.96 12.04
CA LEU A 82 9.98 11.24 11.55
C LEU A 82 9.97 11.17 10.03
N HIS A 83 9.69 9.98 9.51
CA HIS A 83 9.41 9.74 8.10
C HIS A 83 8.07 9.02 7.97
N SER A 84 7.08 9.69 7.39
CA SER A 84 5.75 9.12 7.19
C SER A 84 5.50 8.78 5.73
N LEU A 85 4.76 7.70 5.48
CA LEU A 85 4.26 7.32 4.17
C LEU A 85 2.73 7.26 4.24
N TYR A 86 2.06 8.00 3.36
CA TYR A 86 0.62 7.90 3.14
C TYR A 86 0.40 7.18 1.82
N ILE A 87 -0.24 6.02 1.87
CA ILE A 87 -0.45 5.16 0.71
C ILE A 87 -1.94 5.14 0.37
N TYR A 88 -2.29 5.66 -0.79
CA TYR A 88 -3.68 5.80 -1.26
C TYR A 88 -4.06 4.72 -2.28
N LYS A 89 -5.37 4.49 -2.41
CA LYS A 89 -5.98 3.79 -3.53
C LYS A 89 -5.80 4.63 -4.79
N LYS A 90 -5.52 3.96 -5.91
CA LYS A 90 -5.62 4.60 -7.21
C LYS A 90 -7.09 4.90 -7.51
N THR A 91 -7.38 6.14 -7.89
CA THR A 91 -8.70 6.60 -8.31
C THR A 91 -8.58 7.50 -9.55
N ASP A 92 -9.71 7.99 -10.06
CA ASP A 92 -9.73 8.97 -11.15
C ASP A 92 -9.05 10.30 -10.75
N ILE A 93 -8.95 10.57 -9.44
CA ILE A 93 -8.28 11.75 -8.90
C ILE A 93 -6.85 11.39 -8.46
N ILE A 94 -6.69 10.31 -7.69
CA ILE A 94 -5.41 9.88 -7.13
C ILE A 94 -4.74 8.91 -8.10
N ASN A 95 -3.84 9.42 -8.95
CA ASN A 95 -3.14 8.62 -9.95
C ASN A 95 -1.81 9.29 -10.38
N GLN A 96 -1.18 8.75 -11.43
CA GLN A 96 0.09 9.25 -11.97
C GLN A 96 0.07 10.72 -12.46
N HIS A 97 -1.11 11.29 -12.71
CA HIS A 97 -1.29 12.67 -13.17
C HIS A 97 -1.75 13.60 -12.05
N TYR A 98 -1.76 13.11 -10.80
CA TYR A 98 -2.13 13.91 -9.65
C TYR A 98 -1.23 15.14 -9.51
N GLY A 99 -1.84 16.32 -9.43
CA GLY A 99 -1.15 17.62 -9.47
C GLY A 99 -1.57 18.61 -8.39
N GLU A 100 -2.49 18.24 -7.49
CA GLU A 100 -3.06 19.13 -6.47
C GLU A 100 -2.17 19.29 -5.22
N GLY A 101 -0.97 18.72 -5.23
CA GLY A 101 -0.04 18.80 -4.10
C GLY A 101 -0.53 18.04 -2.86
N LYS A 102 0.05 18.32 -1.70
CA LYS A 102 -0.37 17.64 -0.45
C LYS A 102 -1.76 18.11 0.00
N GLU A 103 -2.10 19.36 -0.29
CA GLU A 103 -3.36 20.01 0.10
C GLU A 103 -4.57 19.30 -0.51
N GLY A 104 -4.47 18.81 -1.74
CA GLY A 104 -5.56 18.03 -2.37
C GLY A 104 -5.76 16.62 -1.80
N LEU A 105 -4.87 16.17 -0.91
CA LEU A 105 -4.97 14.90 -0.20
C LEU A 105 -5.63 15.07 1.18
N ASP A 106 -5.71 16.30 1.71
CA ASP A 106 -6.39 16.58 2.97
C ASP A 106 -7.86 16.15 2.88
N GLY A 107 -8.34 15.39 3.86
CA GLY A 107 -9.71 14.87 3.90
C GLY A 107 -9.97 13.63 3.02
N ARG A 108 -8.95 13.10 2.31
CA ARG A 108 -9.08 11.87 1.50
C ARG A 108 -8.80 10.57 2.28
N ASN A 109 -9.06 10.57 3.58
CA ASN A 109 -8.81 9.41 4.46
C ASN A 109 -9.55 8.15 4.02
N ARG A 110 -10.69 8.28 3.32
CA ARG A 110 -11.44 7.14 2.78
C ARG A 110 -10.71 6.42 1.63
N ASP A 111 -9.86 7.15 0.92
CA ASP A 111 -9.00 6.61 -0.14
C ASP A 111 -7.67 6.09 0.41
N LEU A 112 -7.36 6.32 1.69
CA LEU A 112 -6.12 5.86 2.30
C LEU A 112 -6.18 4.34 2.54
N ILE A 113 -5.13 3.64 2.10
CA ILE A 113 -4.92 2.21 2.32
C ILE A 113 -4.06 1.99 3.57
N ALA A 114 -3.02 2.81 3.73
CA ALA A 114 -2.09 2.65 4.83
C ALA A 114 -1.42 3.96 5.23
N TYR A 115 -1.13 4.04 6.53
CA TYR A 115 -0.26 5.04 7.11
C TYR A 115 0.91 4.33 7.80
N ILE A 116 2.13 4.71 7.42
CA ILE A 116 3.35 4.13 7.95
C ILE A 116 4.20 5.24 8.51
N ARG A 117 4.75 5.06 9.70
CA ARG A 117 5.69 5.99 10.30
C ARG A 117 6.96 5.26 10.72
N TYR A 118 8.07 5.92 10.43
CA TYR A 118 9.37 5.59 10.97
C TYR A 118 9.79 6.71 11.91
N ASN A 119 10.15 6.32 13.13
CA ASN A 119 10.75 7.19 14.13
C ASN A 119 12.21 6.81 14.28
N ALA A 120 13.12 7.76 14.05
CA ALA A 120 14.56 7.52 14.02
C ALA A 120 14.92 6.28 13.16
N ASN A 121 14.37 6.23 11.94
CA ASN A 121 14.52 5.13 10.98
C ASN A 121 13.93 3.76 11.37
N LYS A 122 13.31 3.62 12.53
CA LYS A 122 12.61 2.40 12.96
C LYS A 122 11.10 2.56 12.75
N MET A 123 10.48 1.58 12.08
CA MET A 123 9.03 1.57 11.91
C MET A 123 8.35 1.44 13.28
N ASP A 124 7.53 2.41 13.64
CA ASP A 124 6.77 2.44 14.89
C ASP A 124 5.25 2.44 14.65
N ILE A 125 4.80 2.78 13.44
CA ILE A 125 3.40 2.65 13.01
C ILE A 125 3.35 2.00 11.62
N CYS A 126 2.43 1.05 11.43
CA CYS A 126 2.05 0.54 10.12
C CYS A 126 0.57 0.15 10.15
N TYR A 127 -0.29 1.15 9.98
CA TYR A 127 -1.73 0.98 9.99
C TYR A 127 -2.25 0.63 8.62
N ILE A 128 -3.15 -0.35 8.57
CA ILE A 128 -4.02 -0.62 7.44
C ILE A 128 -5.34 0.10 7.68
N ILE A 129 -5.78 0.83 6.66
CA ILE A 129 -6.90 1.74 6.72
C ILE A 129 -7.92 1.34 5.66
N GLU A 130 -9.15 1.09 6.11
CA GLU A 130 -10.29 0.74 5.27
C GLU A 130 -11.40 1.77 5.51
N GLU A 131 -11.77 2.49 4.45
CA GLU A 131 -12.80 3.53 4.47
C GLU A 131 -12.60 4.59 5.57
N GLY A 132 -11.35 4.94 5.86
CA GLY A 132 -10.98 5.92 6.89
C GLY A 132 -10.86 5.35 8.31
N ASN A 133 -11.02 4.04 8.50
CA ASN A 133 -10.82 3.40 9.80
C ASN A 133 -9.55 2.56 9.79
N VAL A 134 -8.73 2.65 10.85
CA VAL A 134 -7.65 1.72 11.09
C VAL A 134 -8.25 0.37 11.48
N VAL A 135 -8.02 -0.63 10.64
CA VAL A 135 -8.56 -2.01 10.80
C VAL A 135 -7.49 -3.01 11.24
N TYR A 136 -6.22 -2.63 11.12
CA TYR A 136 -5.09 -3.48 11.49
C TYR A 136 -3.84 -2.64 11.77
N ASP A 137 -3.07 -3.01 12.79
CA ASP A 137 -1.70 -2.55 13.00
C ASP A 137 -0.72 -3.69 12.71
N VAL A 138 0.08 -3.52 11.66
CA VAL A 138 1.07 -4.51 11.20
C VAL A 138 2.28 -4.57 12.14
N VAL A 139 2.55 -3.52 12.93
CA VAL A 139 3.68 -3.52 13.88
C VAL A 139 3.38 -4.42 15.06
N THR A 140 2.17 -4.35 15.61
CA THR A 140 1.72 -5.14 16.76
C THR A 140 1.06 -6.46 16.35
N ASP A 141 0.74 -6.64 15.07
CA ASP A 141 0.01 -7.77 14.51
C ASP A 141 -1.41 -7.92 15.10
N GLN A 142 -2.11 -6.80 15.25
CA GLN A 142 -3.41 -6.72 15.90
C GLN A 142 -4.48 -6.10 15.00
N ARG A 143 -5.73 -6.57 15.16
CA ARG A 143 -6.90 -5.89 14.59
C ARG A 143 -7.25 -4.68 15.43
N GLU A 144 -7.57 -3.62 14.73
CA GLU A 144 -7.95 -2.34 15.32
C GLU A 144 -9.35 -1.93 14.85
N ASN A 145 -9.95 -0.94 15.51
CA ASN A 145 -11.21 -0.34 15.07
C ASN A 145 -11.32 1.10 15.59
N PHE A 146 -10.62 2.02 14.94
CA PHE A 146 -10.72 3.45 15.24
C PHE A 146 -10.59 4.29 13.97
N GLU A 147 -11.18 5.48 13.97
CA GLU A 147 -11.11 6.43 12.86
C GLU A 147 -9.67 6.95 12.71
N PHE A 148 -9.11 6.87 11.50
CA PHE A 148 -7.81 7.46 11.21
C PHE A 148 -7.94 8.98 11.16
N GLU A 149 -7.08 9.65 11.94
CA GLU A 149 -6.96 11.10 12.18
C GLU A 149 -7.83 12.01 11.29
N LYS A 150 -8.71 12.81 11.91
CA LYS A 150 -9.60 13.76 11.24
C LYS A 150 -8.89 14.88 10.49
#